data_AF-A0A660TIF2-F1
#
_entry.id   AF-A0A660TIF2-F1
#
_cell.length_a   1.000
_cell.length_b   1.000
_cell.length_c   1.000
_cell.angle_alpha   90.00
_cell.angle_beta   90.00
_cell.angle_gamma   90.00
#
_symmetry.space_group_name_H-M   'P 1'
#
loop_
_entity.id
_entity.type
_entity.pdbx_description
1 polymer ?
#
loop_
_entity_poly.entity_id
_entity_poly.type
_entity_poly.pdbx_seq_one_letter_code
_entity_poly.pdbx_strand_id
1 'polypeptide(L)'
;YRYAKMVIQNILENVAFWDYYYSMKTTIDIPDIAILDLINFTHAKTKREAVLTAIDSYNQQQKMIHLTMMPGTLEYFMDSEDLEVMRAQD
;
A
#
# COMPACT_ATOMS: atom_id res chain seq x y z
N TYR A 1 -15.63 -4.71 27.72
CA TYR A 1 -14.64 -5.80 27.84
C TYR A 1 -14.69 -6.83 26.71
N ARG A 2 -15.86 -7.41 26.36
CA ARG A 2 -15.97 -8.44 25.30
C ARG A 2 -15.66 -7.93 23.89
N TYR A 3 -16.14 -6.74 23.53
CA TYR A 3 -15.88 -6.10 22.23
C TYR A 3 -14.40 -5.73 22.03
N ALA A 4 -13.77 -5.11 23.03
CA ALA A 4 -12.34 -4.80 22.97
C ALA A 4 -11.47 -6.06 22.81
N LYS A 5 -11.81 -7.14 23.51
CA LYS A 5 -11.12 -8.43 23.34
C LYS A 5 -11.28 -9.00 21.94
N MET A 6 -12.47 -8.89 21.32
CA MET A 6 -12.73 -9.38 19.97
C MET A 6 -12.01 -8.55 18.89
N VAL A 7 -11.98 -7.22 19.04
CA VAL A 7 -11.26 -6.33 18.12
C VAL A 7 -9.76 -6.56 18.21
N ILE A 8 -9.20 -6.65 19.42
CA ILE A 8 -7.78 -6.93 19.64
C ILE A 8 -7.42 -8.33 19.10
N GLN A 9 -8.26 -9.34 19.36
CA GLN A 9 -8.05 -10.69 18.85
C GLN A 9 -8.06 -10.72 17.32
N ASN A 10 -8.99 -10.02 16.67
CA ASN A 10 -9.10 -9.93 15.21
C ASN A 10 -7.91 -9.17 14.59
N ILE A 11 -7.43 -8.11 15.25
CA ILE A 11 -6.21 -7.39 14.84
C ILE A 11 -4.98 -8.31 14.97
N LEU A 12 -4.82 -9.01 16.09
CA LEU A 12 -3.68 -9.90 16.33
C LEU A 12 -3.70 -11.12 15.39
N GLU A 13 -4.87 -11.69 15.13
CA GLU A 13 -5.05 -12.81 14.20
C GLU A 13 -4.77 -12.38 12.76
N ASN A 14 -5.21 -11.18 12.34
CA ASN A 14 -4.84 -10.67 11.02
C ASN A 14 -3.34 -10.42 10.93
N VAL A 15 -2.72 -9.73 11.89
CA VAL A 15 -1.26 -9.47 11.88
C VAL A 15 -0.46 -10.77 11.81
N ALA A 16 -0.81 -11.78 12.62
CA ALA A 16 -0.15 -13.09 12.58
C ALA A 16 -0.44 -13.90 11.30
N PHE A 17 -1.63 -13.75 10.71
CA PHE A 17 -2.01 -14.39 9.45
C PHE A 17 -1.26 -13.81 8.25
N TRP A 18 -1.09 -12.48 8.20
CA TRP A 18 -0.31 -11.81 7.16
C TRP A 18 1.18 -12.15 7.26
N ASP A 19 1.74 -12.27 8.47
CA ASP A 19 3.13 -12.70 8.68
C ASP A 19 3.37 -14.17 8.24
N TYR A 20 2.37 -15.04 8.37
CA TYR A 20 2.49 -16.48 8.06
C TYR A 20 2.34 -16.80 6.56
N TYR A 21 1.46 -16.11 5.82
CA TYR A 21 1.15 -16.46 4.42
C TYR A 21 1.94 -15.67 3.35
N TYR A 22 2.66 -14.60 3.72
CA TYR A 22 3.40 -13.73 2.77
C TYR A 22 4.93 -13.88 2.77
N SER A 23 5.50 -14.67 3.68
CA SER A 23 6.95 -14.82 3.78
C SER A 23 7.49 -15.94 2.87
N MET A 24 7.41 -15.74 1.55
CA MET A 24 8.16 -16.58 0.59
C MET A 24 9.61 -16.09 0.49
N LYS A 25 10.57 -17.02 0.65
CA LYS A 25 11.97 -16.75 0.33
C LYS A 25 12.17 -17.02 -1.15
N THR A 26 12.47 -15.97 -1.90
CA THR A 26 12.78 -16.05 -3.32
C THR A 26 14.28 -15.87 -3.51
N THR A 27 14.87 -16.68 -4.39
CA THR A 27 16.26 -16.53 -4.82
C THR A 27 16.22 -15.98 -6.24
N ILE A 28 16.73 -14.77 -6.41
CA ILE A 28 16.82 -14.07 -7.69
C ILE A 28 18.22 -13.49 -7.82
N ASP A 29 18.82 -13.65 -8.99
CA ASP A 29 20.12 -13.06 -9.29
C ASP A 29 19.93 -11.62 -9.73
N ILE A 30 20.46 -10.68 -8.95
CA ILE A 30 20.41 -9.25 -9.22
C ILE A 30 21.85 -8.74 -9.28
N PRO A 31 22.23 -7.94 -10.30
CA PRO A 31 23.55 -7.31 -10.34
C PRO A 31 23.82 -6.49 -9.08
N ASP A 32 25.00 -6.66 -8.48
CA ASP A 32 25.35 -5.94 -7.24
C ASP A 32 25.29 -4.42 -7.40
N ILE A 33 25.63 -3.91 -8.58
CA ILE A 33 25.55 -2.48 -8.91
C ILE A 33 24.11 -1.98 -8.75
N ALA A 34 23.13 -2.73 -9.25
CA ALA A 34 21.72 -2.35 -9.16
C ALA A 34 21.21 -2.35 -7.71
N ILE A 35 21.68 -3.28 -6.88
CA ILE A 35 21.33 -3.31 -5.45
C ILE A 35 22.00 -2.16 -4.68
N LEU A 36 23.23 -1.80 -5.03
CA LEU A 36 23.93 -0.68 -4.40
C LEU A 36 23.24 0.64 -4.71
N ASP A 37 22.86 0.85 -5.98
CA ASP A 37 22.08 2.03 -6.37
C ASP A 37 20.74 2.06 -5.65
N LEU A 38 20.07 0.92 -5.54
CA LEU A 38 18.81 0.83 -4.83
C LEU A 38 18.96 1.19 -3.34
N ILE A 39 20.00 0.68 -2.67
CA ILE A 39 20.32 1.03 -1.29
C ILE A 39 20.57 2.53 -1.14
N ASN A 40 21.28 3.15 -2.10
CA ASN A 40 21.55 4.58 -2.09
C ASN A 40 20.26 5.41 -2.24
N PHE A 41 19.37 5.01 -3.14
CA PHE A 41 18.10 5.70 -3.37
C PHE A 41 17.08 5.51 -2.25
N THR A 42 17.02 4.31 -1.66
CA THR A 42 16.07 4.01 -0.59
C THR A 42 16.63 4.30 0.81
N HIS A 43 17.92 4.63 0.92
CA HIS A 43 18.67 4.75 2.18
C HIS A 43 18.52 3.53 3.12
N ALA A 44 18.37 2.34 2.54
CA ALA A 44 18.14 1.11 3.29
C ALA A 44 19.44 0.58 3.93
N LYS A 45 19.32 -0.14 5.04
CA LYS A 45 20.49 -0.74 5.72
C LYS A 45 20.85 -2.12 5.16
N THR A 46 19.88 -2.80 4.54
CA THR A 46 20.07 -4.17 4.03
C THR A 46 19.57 -4.33 2.60
N LYS A 47 20.14 -5.29 1.87
CA LYS A 47 19.70 -5.65 0.50
C LYS A 47 18.20 -5.99 0.46
N ARG A 48 17.71 -6.74 1.45
CA ARG A 48 16.29 -7.13 1.56
C ARG A 48 15.38 -5.93 1.77
N GLU A 49 15.76 -5.04 2.70
CA GLU A 49 14.99 -3.83 2.99
C GLU A 49 14.91 -2.92 1.76
N ALA A 50 16.03 -2.71 1.05
CA ALA A 50 16.04 -1.93 -0.18
C ALA A 50 15.03 -2.44 -1.21
N VAL A 51 15.01 -3.76 -1.44
CA VAL A 51 14.08 -4.42 -2.36
C VAL A 51 12.63 -4.31 -1.90
N LEU A 52 12.34 -4.51 -0.61
CA LEU A 52 10.99 -4.39 -0.07
C LEU A 52 10.47 -2.95 -0.21
N THR A 53 11.29 -1.95 0.10
CA THR A 53 10.94 -0.53 -0.06
C THR A 53 10.68 -0.18 -1.52
N ALA A 54 11.48 -0.73 -2.44
CA ALA A 54 11.29 -0.54 -3.88
C ALA A 54 9.95 -1.10 -4.37
N ILE A 55 9.62 -2.32 -3.94
CA ILE A 55 8.35 -2.98 -4.28
C ILE A 55 7.17 -2.17 -3.75
N ASP A 56 7.23 -1.70 -2.50
CA ASP A 56 6.15 -0.92 -1.92
C ASP A 56 5.97 0.42 -2.65
N SER A 57 7.06 1.16 -2.91
CA SER A 57 7.01 2.40 -3.68
C SER A 57 6.43 2.19 -5.08
N TYR A 58 6.88 1.16 -5.79
CA TYR A 58 6.36 0.85 -7.12
C TYR A 58 4.85 0.54 -7.06
N ASN A 59 4.41 -0.28 -6.12
CA ASN A 59 3.01 -0.64 -5.98
C ASN A 59 2.15 0.58 -5.60
N GLN A 60 2.62 1.47 -4.73
CA GLN A 60 1.93 2.71 -4.42
C GLN A 60 1.75 3.59 -5.66
N GLN A 61 2.82 3.75 -6.46
CA GLN A 61 2.76 4.50 -7.72
C GLN A 61 1.77 3.87 -8.70
N GLN A 62 1.81 2.54 -8.89
CA GLN A 62 0.88 1.84 -9.79
C GLN A 62 -0.58 1.95 -9.32
N LYS A 63 -0.83 1.88 -8.01
CA LYS A 63 -2.17 2.12 -7.46
C LYS A 63 -2.67 3.52 -7.82
N MET A 64 -1.83 4.55 -7.65
CA MET A 64 -2.20 5.92 -8.02
C MET A 64 -2.44 6.08 -9.52
N ILE A 65 -1.59 5.46 -10.35
CA ILE A 65 -1.79 5.44 -11.81
C ILE A 65 -3.12 4.79 -12.16
N HIS A 66 -3.44 3.64 -11.56
CA HIS A 66 -4.70 2.95 -11.81
C HIS A 66 -5.92 3.77 -11.39
N LEU A 67 -5.85 4.47 -10.24
CA LEU A 67 -6.91 5.36 -9.78
C LEU A 67 -7.10 6.57 -10.72
N THR A 68 -6.01 7.16 -11.20
CA THR A 68 -6.08 8.30 -12.13
C THR A 68 -6.55 7.90 -13.53
N MET A 69 -6.35 6.64 -13.92
CA MET A 69 -6.88 6.05 -15.16
C MET A 69 -8.37 5.67 -15.10
N MET A 70 -9.02 5.84 -13.94
CA MET A 70 -10.46 5.67 -13.76
C MET A 70 -11.23 7.01 -13.65
N PRO A 71 -11.05 8.01 -14.53
CA PRO A 71 -11.88 9.20 -14.49
C PRO A 71 -13.30 8.82 -14.94
N GLY A 72 -14.27 8.91 -14.02
CA GLY A 72 -15.69 8.76 -14.31
C GLY A 72 -16.32 7.37 -14.10
N THR A 73 -15.58 6.36 -13.63
CA THR A 73 -16.16 5.02 -13.30
C THR A 73 -16.45 4.83 -11.81
N LEU A 74 -16.11 5.80 -10.97
CA LEU A 74 -16.60 5.84 -9.60
C LEU A 74 -18.05 6.31 -9.64
N GLU A 75 -19.00 5.37 -9.70
CA GLU A 75 -20.45 5.63 -9.66
C GLU A 75 -20.91 6.51 -8.48
N TYR A 76 -20.03 6.76 -7.50
CA TYR A 76 -20.29 7.53 -6.29
C TYR A 76 -19.37 8.75 -6.11
N PHE A 77 -18.74 9.25 -7.17
CA PHE A 77 -18.05 10.54 -7.08
C PHE A 77 -19.08 11.66 -7.23
N MET A 78 -19.21 12.53 -6.21
CA MET A 78 -20.13 13.67 -6.21
C MET A 78 -19.96 14.48 -7.50
N ASP A 79 -21.05 14.71 -8.23
CA ASP A 79 -21.04 15.62 -9.36
C ASP A 79 -20.99 17.08 -8.84
N SER A 80 -20.59 17.99 -9.71
CA SER A 80 -20.65 19.44 -9.49
C SER A 80 -22.00 19.91 -8.95
N GLU A 81 -23.09 19.27 -9.37
CA GLU A 81 -24.45 19.54 -8.90
C GLU A 81 -24.66 19.11 -7.44
N ASP A 82 -24.12 17.95 -7.01
CA ASP A 82 -24.15 17.52 -5.61
C ASP A 82 -23.36 18.48 -4.69
N LEU A 83 -22.25 19.03 -5.20
CA LEU A 83 -21.42 20.00 -4.48
C LEU A 83 -22.12 21.35 -4.30
N GLU A 84 -22.92 21.79 -5.28
CA GLU A 84 -23.71 23.03 -5.18
C GLU A 84 -24.82 22.89 -4.13
N VAL A 85 -25.51 21.75 -4.09
CA VAL A 85 -26.56 21.48 -3.10
C VAL A 85 -26.00 21.49 -1.67
N MET A 86 -24.80 20.95 -1.45
CA MET A 86 -24.16 20.98 -0.14
C MET A 86 -23.73 22.40 0.27
N ARG A 87 -23.27 23.23 -0.67
CA ARG A 87 -22.89 24.65 -0.41
C ARG A 87 -24.08 25.56 -0.12
N ALA A 88 -25.26 25.22 -0.62
CA ALA A 88 -26.48 25.97 -0.39
C ALA A 88 -27.17 25.61 0.94
N GLN A 89 -26.70 24.59 1.65
CA GLN A 89 -27.23 24.13 2.94
C GLN A 89 -26.43 24.62 4.17
N ASP A 90 -25.32 25.32 3.95
CA ASP A 90 -24.61 26.15 4.97
C ASP A 90 -25.11 27.60 4.95
#